data_AF-A0A1C3Y9S1-F1
#
_entry.id   AF-A0A1C3Y9S1-F1
#
_cell.length_a   1.000
_cell.length_b   1.000
_cell.length_c   1.000
_cell.angle_alpha   90.00
_cell.angle_beta   90.00
_cell.angle_gamma   90.00
#
_symmetry.space_group_name_H-M   'P 1'
#
loop_
_entity.id
_entity.type
_entity.pdbx_description
1 polymer ?
#
loop_
_entity_poly.entity_id
_entity_poly.type
_entity_poly.pdbx_seq_one_letter_code
_entity_poly.pdbx_strand_id
1 'polypeptide(L)'
;MVKRIFSALLALVLPVQSAVSQPPDDAQARKARSIAQLQSEGVPTIDHLPTVEAESDSTRRDKKAVVQRAIALAIVAVKGETGDHAMGQALIRQFDAASFFTPKEQAFMDDPDPSEQDRVNFAWRYEGVHVMLWALGITADLQRPDHICDVPFIAATLRELGTDGLTRRARLRPQKELLDAADLTYRYDWAVVNARLKGEAAPAGLDKGVVYERHYALNWLIGYMDQDWDDISTDT
;
A
#
# COMPACT_ATOMS: atom_id res chain seq x y z
N MET A 1 85.32 4.68 -21.53
CA MET A 1 84.09 5.20 -22.18
C MET A 1 82.96 4.23 -21.86
N VAL A 2 81.75 4.74 -21.59
CA VAL A 2 80.52 4.02 -21.19
C VAL A 2 80.35 3.75 -19.68
N LYS A 3 79.78 4.75 -19.01
CA LYS A 3 79.03 4.64 -17.75
C LYS A 3 77.72 3.88 -18.03
N ARG A 4 77.35 2.91 -17.20
CA ARG A 4 75.93 2.50 -17.04
C ARG A 4 75.60 2.40 -15.56
N ILE A 5 74.74 3.33 -15.16
CA ILE A 5 74.21 3.56 -13.83
C ILE A 5 73.11 2.53 -13.59
N PHE A 6 73.21 1.77 -12.51
CA PHE A 6 72.10 1.03 -11.92
C PHE A 6 71.27 2.01 -11.10
N SER A 7 70.04 2.29 -11.53
CA SER A 7 69.03 2.92 -10.66
C SER A 7 67.66 2.36 -10.96
N ALA A 8 66.96 2.08 -9.85
CA ALA A 8 65.68 1.44 -9.72
C ALA A 8 64.55 2.15 -10.49
N LEU A 9 63.56 1.37 -10.92
CA LEU A 9 62.19 1.86 -10.95
C LEU A 9 61.25 0.71 -10.58
N LEU A 10 60.84 0.72 -9.31
CA LEU A 10 59.73 -0.06 -8.78
C LEU A 10 58.45 0.65 -9.26
N ALA A 11 57.82 0.12 -10.32
CA ALA A 11 56.52 0.62 -10.75
C ALA A 11 55.43 0.03 -9.85
N LEU A 12 54.91 0.85 -8.92
CA LEU A 12 53.66 0.57 -8.23
C LEU A 12 52.53 0.48 -9.28
N VAL A 13 52.00 -0.72 -9.47
CA VAL A 13 50.68 -0.89 -10.08
C VAL A 13 49.66 -0.78 -8.96
N LEU A 14 49.14 0.41 -8.71
CA LEU A 14 47.92 0.56 -7.93
C LEU A 14 46.75 0.13 -8.82
N PRO A 15 45.87 -0.79 -8.38
CA PRO A 15 44.66 -1.06 -9.11
C PRO A 15 43.80 0.22 -9.09
N VAL A 16 43.49 0.75 -10.27
CA VAL A 16 42.43 1.74 -10.42
C VAL A 16 41.14 1.04 -10.03
N GLN A 17 40.67 1.26 -8.79
CA GLN A 17 39.29 0.98 -8.44
C GLN A 17 38.45 1.96 -9.26
N SER A 18 37.94 1.48 -10.39
CA SER A 18 36.78 2.09 -11.02
C SER A 18 35.66 2.03 -9.99
N ALA A 19 35.36 3.17 -9.37
CA ALA A 19 34.13 3.35 -8.62
C ALA A 19 32.99 3.10 -9.61
N VAL A 20 32.49 1.87 -9.62
CA VAL A 20 31.20 1.57 -10.22
C VAL A 20 30.22 2.41 -9.41
N SER A 21 29.76 3.52 -9.98
CA SER A 21 28.67 4.28 -9.41
C SER A 21 27.52 3.30 -9.25
N GLN A 22 27.24 2.90 -8.01
CA GLN A 22 26.03 2.18 -7.69
C GLN A 22 24.89 3.01 -8.29
N PRO A 23 23.96 2.40 -9.05
CA PRO A 23 22.77 3.12 -9.47
C PRO A 23 22.13 3.74 -8.22
N PRO A 24 21.49 4.91 -8.33
CA PRO A 24 20.75 5.48 -7.20
C PRO A 24 19.85 4.39 -6.62
N ASP A 25 20.01 4.12 -5.33
CA ASP A 25 19.16 3.20 -4.58
C ASP A 25 17.70 3.59 -4.88
N ASP A 26 16.94 2.68 -5.49
CA ASP A 26 15.58 2.96 -5.98
C ASP A 26 14.67 3.38 -4.82
N ALA A 27 14.92 2.86 -3.63
CA ALA A 27 14.25 3.22 -2.40
C ALA A 27 14.51 4.67 -1.99
N GLN A 28 15.77 5.14 -2.08
CA GLN A 28 16.11 6.54 -1.80
C GLN A 28 15.55 7.48 -2.86
N ALA A 29 15.60 7.09 -4.13
CA ALA A 29 15.02 7.88 -5.21
C ALA A 29 13.49 8.00 -5.06
N ARG A 30 12.83 6.92 -4.66
CA ARG A 30 11.39 6.89 -4.32
C ARG A 30 11.09 7.81 -3.14
N LYS A 31 11.84 7.68 -2.04
CA LYS A 31 11.75 8.57 -0.87
C LYS A 31 11.83 10.05 -1.25
N ALA A 32 12.79 10.42 -2.09
CA ALA A 32 12.96 11.80 -2.54
C ALA A 32 11.76 12.31 -3.34
N ARG A 33 11.18 11.48 -4.23
CA ARG A 33 9.95 11.84 -4.96
C ARG A 33 8.77 12.05 -4.01
N SER A 34 8.58 11.15 -3.05
CA SER A 34 7.50 11.26 -2.07
C SER A 34 7.63 12.50 -1.19
N ILE A 35 8.85 12.79 -0.70
CA ILE A 35 9.12 14.00 0.10
C ILE A 35 8.83 15.26 -0.71
N ALA A 36 9.25 15.32 -1.98
CA ALA A 36 8.99 16.47 -2.84
C ALA A 36 7.47 16.68 -3.04
N GLN A 37 6.70 15.60 -3.20
CA GLN A 37 5.23 15.66 -3.28
C GLN A 37 4.64 16.23 -1.98
N LEU A 38 5.00 15.68 -0.82
CA LEU A 38 4.51 16.17 0.48
C LEU A 38 4.82 17.67 0.68
N GLN A 39 6.04 18.09 0.37
CA GLN A 39 6.45 19.49 0.48
C GLN A 39 5.62 20.40 -0.44
N SER A 40 5.33 19.95 -1.66
CA SER A 40 4.48 20.71 -2.60
C SER A 40 3.05 20.87 -2.11
N GLU A 41 2.56 19.94 -1.29
CA GLU A 41 1.24 19.96 -0.68
C GLU A 41 1.21 20.66 0.70
N GLY A 42 2.35 21.15 1.19
CA GLY A 42 2.46 21.74 2.52
C GLY A 42 2.35 20.73 3.67
N VAL A 43 2.59 19.45 3.41
CA VAL A 43 2.60 18.40 4.43
C VAL A 43 3.99 18.35 5.09
N PRO A 44 4.09 18.35 6.43
CA PRO A 44 5.35 18.20 7.14
C PRO A 44 6.07 16.90 6.75
N THR A 45 7.41 16.94 6.76
CA THR A 45 8.27 15.77 6.48
C THR A 45 9.32 15.63 7.57
N ILE A 46 9.96 14.46 7.62
CA ILE A 46 11.09 14.20 8.51
C ILE A 46 12.17 13.41 7.77
N ASP A 47 13.43 13.83 7.95
CA ASP A 47 14.54 13.28 7.16
C ASP A 47 14.88 11.83 7.52
N HIS A 48 14.70 11.47 8.80
CA HIS A 48 15.14 10.17 9.33
C HIS A 48 14.09 9.07 9.29
N LEU A 49 12.91 9.31 8.68
CA LEU A 49 11.97 8.23 8.41
C LEU A 49 12.65 7.21 7.48
N PRO A 50 12.66 5.90 7.81
CA PRO A 50 13.25 4.88 6.95
C PRO A 50 12.67 4.86 5.53
N THR A 51 13.39 4.25 4.60
CA THR A 51 12.85 3.96 3.27
C THR A 51 12.02 2.68 3.30
N VAL A 52 10.94 2.62 2.52
CA VAL A 52 10.34 1.33 2.13
C VAL A 52 11.37 0.53 1.31
N GLU A 53 11.39 -0.78 1.47
CA GLU A 53 12.36 -1.72 0.87
C GLU A 53 12.53 -1.54 -0.65
N ALA A 54 13.74 -1.76 -1.14
CA ALA A 54 14.06 -1.76 -2.57
C ALA A 54 13.21 -2.80 -3.33
N GLU A 55 12.96 -2.56 -4.62
CA GLU A 55 12.17 -3.50 -5.44
C GLU A 55 12.76 -4.92 -5.43
N SER A 56 14.09 -5.06 -5.39
CA SER A 56 14.78 -6.36 -5.33
C SER A 56 14.56 -7.14 -4.05
N ASP A 57 14.24 -6.45 -2.96
CA ASP A 57 14.17 -7.01 -1.60
C ASP A 57 12.72 -7.09 -1.11
N SER A 58 11.77 -6.58 -1.90
CA SER A 58 10.33 -6.60 -1.64
C SER A 58 9.65 -7.81 -2.28
N THR A 59 8.48 -8.18 -1.76
CA THR A 59 7.61 -9.18 -2.39
C THR A 59 6.36 -8.52 -2.98
N ARG A 60 5.65 -9.18 -3.89
CA ARG A 60 4.40 -8.66 -4.45
C ARG A 60 3.31 -9.69 -4.33
N ARG A 61 2.16 -9.30 -3.76
CA ARG A 61 0.97 -10.17 -3.77
C ARG A 61 0.55 -10.45 -5.22
N ASP A 62 0.18 -11.68 -5.49
CA ASP A 62 -0.22 -12.05 -6.85
C ASP A 62 -1.61 -11.51 -7.21
N LYS A 63 -1.89 -11.44 -8.51
CA LYS A 63 -3.16 -10.89 -9.03
C LYS A 63 -4.40 -11.59 -8.45
N LYS A 64 -4.35 -12.91 -8.27
CA LYS A 64 -5.51 -13.67 -7.77
C LYS A 64 -5.76 -13.28 -6.31
N ALA A 65 -4.72 -13.23 -5.48
CA ALA A 65 -4.82 -12.81 -4.09
C ALA A 65 -5.41 -11.39 -3.98
N VAL A 66 -4.95 -10.45 -4.81
CA VAL A 66 -5.46 -9.07 -4.80
C VAL A 66 -6.94 -8.98 -5.20
N VAL A 67 -7.38 -9.76 -6.19
CA VAL A 67 -8.81 -9.82 -6.57
C VAL A 67 -9.66 -10.38 -5.43
N GLN A 68 -9.24 -11.50 -4.84
CA GLN A 68 -9.96 -12.13 -3.73
C GLN A 68 -10.06 -11.18 -2.52
N ARG A 69 -8.95 -10.49 -2.21
CA ARG A 69 -8.92 -9.47 -1.15
C ARG A 69 -9.87 -8.32 -1.44
N ALA A 70 -9.88 -7.77 -2.66
CA ALA A 70 -10.80 -6.69 -3.03
C ALA A 70 -12.27 -7.06 -2.79
N ILE A 71 -12.64 -8.29 -3.11
CA ILE A 71 -14.01 -8.81 -2.94
C ILE A 71 -14.32 -9.02 -1.45
N ALA A 72 -13.43 -9.66 -0.69
CA ALA A 72 -13.62 -9.87 0.75
C ALA A 72 -13.83 -8.53 1.47
N LEU A 73 -12.97 -7.54 1.18
CA LEU A 73 -13.04 -6.19 1.76
C LEU A 73 -14.36 -5.48 1.39
N ALA A 74 -14.82 -5.61 0.15
CA ALA A 74 -16.09 -5.02 -0.25
C ALA A 74 -17.29 -5.63 0.49
N ILE A 75 -17.29 -6.96 0.67
CA ILE A 75 -18.39 -7.66 1.34
C ILE A 75 -18.45 -7.28 2.83
N VAL A 76 -17.31 -7.28 3.53
CA VAL A 76 -17.28 -6.87 4.94
C VAL A 76 -17.62 -5.39 5.11
N ALA A 77 -17.21 -4.53 4.16
CA ALA A 77 -17.53 -3.10 4.18
C ALA A 77 -19.03 -2.84 4.02
N VAL A 78 -19.68 -3.52 3.06
CA VAL A 78 -21.14 -3.41 2.88
C VAL A 78 -21.88 -3.85 4.14
N LYS A 79 -21.49 -4.96 4.76
CA LYS A 79 -22.12 -5.42 6.01
C LYS A 79 -21.86 -4.42 7.15
N GLY A 80 -20.65 -3.89 7.27
CA GLY A 80 -20.32 -2.85 8.26
C GLY A 80 -21.21 -1.62 8.13
N GLU A 81 -21.28 -1.07 6.92
CA GLU A 81 -22.08 0.11 6.60
C GLU A 81 -23.58 -0.11 6.86
N THR A 82 -24.14 -1.19 6.29
CA THR A 82 -25.59 -1.42 6.32
C THR A 82 -26.09 -2.05 7.61
N GLY A 83 -25.25 -2.82 8.30
CA GLY A 83 -25.67 -3.71 9.39
C GLY A 83 -26.51 -4.89 8.93
N ASP A 84 -26.69 -5.10 7.61
CA ASP A 84 -27.56 -6.14 7.08
C ASP A 84 -26.78 -7.45 6.90
N HIS A 85 -26.93 -8.36 7.87
CA HIS A 85 -26.33 -9.68 7.82
C HIS A 85 -26.81 -10.50 6.62
N ALA A 86 -28.09 -10.45 6.27
CA ALA A 86 -28.64 -11.22 5.16
C ALA A 86 -28.09 -10.74 3.81
N MET A 87 -27.92 -9.43 3.64
CA MET A 87 -27.26 -8.83 2.48
C MET A 87 -25.80 -9.29 2.39
N GLY A 88 -25.05 -9.24 3.50
CA GLY A 88 -23.68 -9.75 3.54
C GLY A 88 -23.57 -11.21 3.09
N GLN A 89 -24.44 -12.08 3.61
CA GLN A 89 -24.50 -13.50 3.22
C GLN A 89 -24.93 -13.71 1.75
N ALA A 90 -25.79 -12.85 1.22
CA ALA A 90 -26.16 -12.88 -0.19
C ALA A 90 -24.97 -12.52 -1.10
N LEU A 91 -24.17 -11.52 -0.71
CA LEU A 91 -22.97 -11.14 -1.45
C LEU A 91 -21.90 -12.24 -1.42
N ILE A 92 -21.70 -12.93 -0.29
CA ILE A 92 -20.79 -14.09 -0.23
C ILE A 92 -21.12 -15.11 -1.32
N ARG A 93 -22.41 -15.45 -1.47
CA ARG A 93 -22.87 -16.39 -2.51
C ARG A 93 -22.75 -15.81 -3.90
N GLN A 94 -23.11 -14.53 -4.09
CA GLN A 94 -23.05 -13.87 -5.40
C GLN A 94 -21.64 -13.83 -5.98
N PHE A 95 -20.63 -13.63 -5.13
CA PHE A 95 -19.22 -13.52 -5.54
C PHE A 95 -18.43 -14.83 -5.39
N ASP A 96 -19.06 -15.92 -4.94
CA ASP A 96 -18.39 -17.19 -4.59
C ASP A 96 -17.18 -16.98 -3.65
N ALA A 97 -17.38 -16.15 -2.62
CA ALA A 97 -16.30 -15.55 -1.84
C ALA A 97 -16.03 -16.24 -0.49
N ALA A 98 -16.68 -17.38 -0.20
CA ALA A 98 -16.64 -18.02 1.11
C ALA A 98 -15.21 -18.36 1.59
N SER A 99 -14.26 -18.54 0.67
CA SER A 99 -12.86 -18.86 0.98
C SER A 99 -11.92 -17.66 1.02
N PHE A 100 -12.43 -16.43 0.88
CA PHE A 100 -11.57 -15.24 0.70
C PHE A 100 -11.29 -14.50 2.02
N PHE A 101 -12.09 -14.76 3.05
CA PHE A 101 -12.04 -14.03 4.31
C PHE A 101 -10.87 -14.45 5.20
N THR A 102 -10.27 -13.49 5.89
CA THR A 102 -9.39 -13.78 7.03
C THR A 102 -10.18 -14.29 8.23
N PRO A 103 -9.51 -14.83 9.28
CA PRO A 103 -10.19 -15.18 10.53
C PRO A 103 -11.00 -14.03 11.15
N LYS A 104 -10.48 -12.80 11.18
CA LYS A 104 -11.22 -11.65 11.74
C LYS A 104 -12.42 -11.27 10.87
N GLU A 105 -12.25 -11.26 9.55
CA GLU A 105 -13.33 -10.99 8.60
C GLU A 105 -14.42 -12.06 8.68
N GLN A 106 -14.04 -13.34 8.78
CA GLN A 106 -14.96 -14.47 8.89
C GLN A 106 -15.76 -14.38 10.19
N ALA A 107 -15.09 -14.13 11.33
CA ALA A 107 -15.76 -13.93 12.61
C ALA A 107 -16.77 -12.78 12.54
N PHE A 108 -16.39 -11.66 11.91
CA PHE A 108 -17.31 -10.56 11.68
C PHE A 108 -18.47 -10.96 10.78
N MET A 109 -18.25 -11.68 9.67
CA MET A 109 -19.30 -12.10 8.75
C MET A 109 -20.30 -13.08 9.38
N ASP A 110 -19.83 -13.97 10.26
CA ASP A 110 -20.64 -14.96 10.95
C ASP A 110 -21.50 -14.37 12.09
N ASP A 111 -21.08 -13.25 12.66
CA ASP A 111 -21.86 -12.56 13.71
C ASP A 111 -23.13 -11.89 13.12
N PRO A 112 -24.36 -12.29 13.48
CA PRO A 112 -25.57 -11.64 12.99
C PRO A 112 -25.80 -10.24 13.60
N ASP A 113 -25.16 -9.90 14.72
CA ASP A 113 -25.36 -8.66 15.45
C ASP A 113 -24.03 -8.08 15.98
N PRO A 114 -23.09 -7.73 15.07
CA PRO A 114 -21.78 -7.22 15.46
C PRO A 114 -21.88 -5.86 16.14
N SER A 115 -20.90 -5.55 16.98
CA SER A 115 -20.86 -4.26 17.69
C SER A 115 -20.84 -3.07 16.72
N GLU A 116 -21.33 -1.91 17.16
CA GLU A 116 -21.27 -0.67 16.37
C GLU A 116 -19.81 -0.33 15.98
N GLN A 117 -18.86 -0.57 16.90
CA GLN A 117 -17.45 -0.32 16.63
C GLN A 117 -16.91 -1.27 15.54
N ASP A 118 -17.27 -2.55 15.56
CA ASP A 118 -16.86 -3.49 14.51
C ASP A 118 -17.46 -3.10 13.17
N ARG A 119 -18.73 -2.71 13.16
CA ARG A 119 -19.40 -2.20 11.96
C ARG A 119 -18.67 -1.00 11.36
N VAL A 120 -18.31 -0.02 12.18
CA VAL A 120 -17.53 1.15 11.76
C VAL A 120 -16.15 0.71 11.23
N ASN A 121 -15.43 -0.14 11.96
CA ASN A 121 -14.10 -0.62 11.55
C ASN A 121 -14.15 -1.34 10.19
N PHE A 122 -15.13 -2.22 9.98
CA PHE A 122 -15.25 -2.93 8.72
C PHE A 122 -15.78 -2.06 7.57
N ALA A 123 -16.62 -1.05 7.85
CA ALA A 123 -17.05 -0.08 6.82
C ALA A 123 -15.86 0.70 6.21
N TRP A 124 -14.85 1.01 7.02
CA TRP A 124 -13.61 1.66 6.54
C TRP A 124 -12.85 0.83 5.48
N ARG A 125 -13.11 -0.48 5.37
CA ARG A 125 -12.48 -1.33 4.35
C ARG A 125 -12.80 -0.93 2.92
N TYR A 126 -13.79 -0.06 2.67
CA TYR A 126 -13.98 0.55 1.35
C TYR A 126 -12.72 1.27 0.84
N GLU A 127 -11.93 1.92 1.71
CA GLU A 127 -10.66 2.52 1.30
C GLU A 127 -9.64 1.46 0.86
N GLY A 128 -9.61 0.33 1.54
CA GLY A 128 -8.84 -0.83 1.11
C GLY A 128 -9.28 -1.33 -0.26
N VAL A 129 -10.59 -1.42 -0.51
CA VAL A 129 -11.13 -1.79 -1.84
C VAL A 129 -10.67 -0.81 -2.91
N HIS A 130 -10.73 0.50 -2.64
CA HIS A 130 -10.27 1.52 -3.57
C HIS A 130 -8.79 1.33 -3.96
N VAL A 131 -7.92 1.04 -2.99
CA VAL A 131 -6.51 0.71 -3.25
C VAL A 131 -6.37 -0.56 -4.07
N MET A 132 -7.13 -1.62 -3.76
CA MET A 132 -7.07 -2.87 -4.54
C MET A 132 -7.52 -2.66 -5.99
N LEU A 133 -8.58 -1.89 -6.23
CA LEU A 133 -9.04 -1.57 -7.59
C LEU A 133 -8.01 -0.74 -8.36
N TRP A 134 -7.32 0.18 -7.69
CA TRP A 134 -6.21 0.92 -8.29
C TRP A 134 -5.05 -0.02 -8.63
N ALA A 135 -4.66 -0.89 -7.70
CA ALA A 135 -3.59 -1.86 -7.90
C ALA A 135 -3.91 -2.84 -9.05
N LEU A 136 -5.18 -3.22 -9.22
CA LEU A 136 -5.67 -4.07 -10.30
C LEU A 136 -5.85 -3.33 -11.64
N GLY A 137 -5.55 -2.03 -11.71
CA GLY A 137 -5.68 -1.22 -12.92
C GLY A 137 -7.13 -0.96 -13.36
N ILE A 138 -8.08 -1.05 -12.43
CA ILE A 138 -9.49 -0.73 -12.68
C ILE A 138 -9.71 0.78 -12.55
N THR A 139 -9.10 1.40 -11.54
CA THR A 139 -8.98 2.86 -11.41
C THR A 139 -7.59 3.32 -11.86
N ALA A 140 -7.57 4.43 -12.60
CA ALA A 140 -6.34 4.95 -13.21
C ALA A 140 -5.38 5.55 -12.18
N ASP A 141 -5.91 6.28 -11.21
CA ASP A 141 -5.13 7.04 -10.24
C ASP A 141 -5.61 6.74 -8.82
N LEU A 142 -4.68 6.79 -7.87
CA LEU A 142 -4.96 6.78 -6.44
C LEU A 142 -4.88 8.23 -5.98
N GLN A 143 -6.03 8.86 -5.70
CA GLN A 143 -6.05 10.29 -5.36
C GLN A 143 -5.38 10.55 -4.01
N ARG A 144 -5.12 11.84 -3.73
CA ARG A 144 -4.68 12.30 -2.42
C ARG A 144 -5.65 11.81 -1.32
N PRO A 145 -5.16 11.39 -0.14
CA PRO A 145 -5.99 10.84 0.92
C PRO A 145 -6.59 11.96 1.81
N ASP A 146 -7.32 12.90 1.20
CA ASP A 146 -8.01 14.01 1.88
C ASP A 146 -9.54 13.92 1.81
N HIS A 147 -10.06 12.87 1.18
CA HIS A 147 -11.48 12.55 1.11
C HIS A 147 -11.67 11.03 1.01
N ILE A 148 -12.85 10.58 1.42
CA ILE A 148 -13.27 9.19 1.29
C ILE A 148 -13.45 8.80 -0.19
N CYS A 149 -13.27 7.52 -0.47
CA CYS A 149 -13.44 6.92 -1.78
C CYS A 149 -14.89 6.96 -2.27
N ASP A 150 -15.06 6.80 -3.58
CA ASP A 150 -16.36 6.73 -4.24
C ASP A 150 -16.99 5.33 -4.08
N VAL A 151 -17.71 5.14 -2.97
CA VAL A 151 -18.44 3.90 -2.66
C VAL A 151 -19.45 3.52 -3.76
N PRO A 152 -20.27 4.45 -4.31
CA PRO A 152 -21.12 4.15 -5.45
C PRO A 152 -20.39 3.58 -6.67
N PHE A 153 -19.21 4.13 -7.01
CA PHE A 153 -18.37 3.61 -8.09
C PHE A 153 -17.86 2.19 -7.78
N ILE A 154 -17.39 1.93 -6.55
CA ILE A 154 -16.94 0.61 -6.12
C ILE A 154 -18.09 -0.41 -6.28
N ALA A 155 -19.27 -0.09 -5.74
CA ALA A 155 -20.43 -0.95 -5.79
C ALA A 155 -20.89 -1.24 -7.24
N ALA A 156 -20.92 -0.21 -8.09
CA ALA A 156 -21.27 -0.36 -9.50
C ALA A 156 -20.27 -1.26 -10.24
N THR A 157 -18.97 -1.03 -10.03
CA THR A 157 -17.88 -1.80 -10.63
C THR A 157 -17.94 -3.28 -10.26
N LEU A 158 -18.08 -3.58 -8.96
CA LEU A 158 -18.12 -4.96 -8.49
C LEU A 158 -19.40 -5.69 -8.91
N ARG A 159 -20.53 -4.99 -8.94
CA ARG A 159 -21.80 -5.54 -9.45
C ARG A 159 -21.73 -5.87 -10.94
N GLU A 160 -21.11 -5.01 -11.73
CA GLU A 160 -20.96 -5.22 -13.19
C GLU A 160 -20.00 -6.36 -13.49
N LEU A 161 -18.83 -6.37 -12.86
CA LEU A 161 -17.77 -7.30 -13.21
C LEU A 161 -17.93 -8.66 -12.53
N GLY A 162 -18.42 -8.70 -11.29
CA GLY A 162 -18.31 -9.88 -10.44
C GLY A 162 -16.85 -10.32 -10.23
N THR A 163 -16.66 -11.47 -9.58
CA THR A 163 -15.32 -12.05 -9.34
C THR A 163 -14.59 -12.37 -10.65
N ASP A 164 -15.29 -13.00 -11.59
CA ASP A 164 -14.70 -13.44 -12.85
C ASP A 164 -14.37 -12.29 -13.80
N GLY A 165 -15.27 -11.31 -13.93
CA GLY A 165 -15.02 -10.13 -14.77
C GLY A 165 -13.88 -9.29 -14.19
N LEU A 166 -13.81 -9.15 -12.86
CA LEU A 166 -12.71 -8.45 -12.21
C LEU A 166 -11.39 -9.18 -12.46
N THR A 167 -11.36 -10.51 -12.32
CA THR A 167 -10.17 -11.34 -12.60
C THR A 167 -9.68 -11.21 -14.05
N ARG A 168 -10.60 -11.18 -15.01
CA ARG A 168 -10.30 -11.02 -16.44
C ARG A 168 -9.80 -9.62 -16.78
N ARG A 169 -10.39 -8.59 -16.18
CA ARG A 169 -10.05 -7.18 -16.45
C ARG A 169 -8.79 -6.73 -15.70
N ALA A 170 -8.50 -7.36 -14.55
CA ALA A 170 -7.38 -7.03 -13.70
C ALA A 170 -6.04 -7.07 -14.43
N ARG A 171 -5.33 -5.95 -14.33
CA ARG A 171 -3.93 -5.76 -14.73
C ARG A 171 -3.19 -5.25 -13.52
N LEU A 172 -2.69 -6.20 -12.72
CA LEU A 172 -1.95 -5.86 -11.51
C LEU A 172 -0.73 -5.01 -11.86
N ARG A 173 -0.60 -3.86 -11.20
CA ARG A 173 0.50 -2.91 -11.39
C ARG A 173 1.87 -3.53 -11.07
N PRO A 174 2.94 -3.05 -11.72
CA PRO A 174 4.29 -3.48 -11.40
C PRO A 174 4.67 -3.14 -9.95
N GLN A 175 5.57 -3.92 -9.35
CA GLN A 175 5.94 -3.77 -7.94
C GLN A 175 6.46 -2.37 -7.64
N LYS A 176 7.29 -1.82 -8.54
CA LYS A 176 7.72 -0.43 -8.48
C LYS A 176 6.60 0.60 -8.27
N GLU A 177 5.49 0.50 -8.99
CA GLU A 177 4.35 1.43 -8.84
C GLU A 177 3.65 1.25 -7.50
N LEU A 178 3.54 0.01 -7.01
CA LEU A 178 2.95 -0.29 -5.70
C LEU A 178 3.83 0.26 -4.57
N LEU A 179 5.15 0.07 -4.67
CA LEU A 179 6.12 0.63 -3.73
C LEU A 179 6.10 2.16 -3.74
N ASP A 180 6.04 2.79 -4.92
CA ASP A 180 5.93 4.25 -5.04
C ASP A 180 4.72 4.80 -4.30
N ALA A 181 3.55 4.15 -4.40
CA ALA A 181 2.37 4.53 -3.64
C ALA A 181 2.51 4.24 -2.14
N ALA A 182 3.04 3.07 -1.76
CA ALA A 182 3.25 2.69 -0.36
C ALA A 182 4.17 3.68 0.35
N ASP A 183 5.29 4.07 -0.28
CA ASP A 183 6.26 5.02 0.29
C ASP A 183 5.65 6.43 0.47
N LEU A 184 4.82 6.87 -0.47
CA LEU A 184 4.10 8.13 -0.37
C LEU A 184 3.08 8.11 0.79
N THR A 185 2.27 7.05 0.86
CA THR A 185 1.26 6.89 1.91
C THR A 185 1.88 6.70 3.29
N TYR A 186 2.98 5.96 3.40
CA TYR A 186 3.76 5.82 4.63
C TYR A 186 4.20 7.18 5.21
N ARG A 187 4.60 8.13 4.34
CA ARG A 187 4.96 9.49 4.76
C ARG A 187 3.76 10.34 5.13
N TYR A 188 2.63 10.20 4.45
CA TYR A 188 1.39 10.84 4.89
C TYR A 188 0.98 10.34 6.27
N ASP A 189 1.08 9.03 6.51
CA ASP A 189 0.71 8.42 7.79
C ASP A 189 1.61 8.93 8.92
N TRP A 190 2.93 8.99 8.70
CA TRP A 190 3.83 9.64 9.65
C TRP A 190 3.38 11.08 9.99
N ALA A 191 3.05 11.89 8.99
CA ALA A 191 2.65 13.28 9.21
C ALA A 191 1.35 13.40 10.01
N VAL A 192 0.36 12.55 9.71
CA VAL A 192 -0.91 12.44 10.44
C VAL A 192 -0.70 11.97 11.87
N VAL A 193 0.10 10.92 12.08
CA VAL A 193 0.42 10.38 13.40
C VAL A 193 1.18 11.40 14.24
N ASN A 194 2.18 12.06 13.69
CA ASN A 194 2.93 13.11 14.38
C ASN A 194 2.01 14.27 14.81
N ALA A 195 1.10 14.74 13.95
CA ALA A 195 0.14 15.78 14.31
C ALA A 195 -0.78 15.33 15.46
N ARG A 196 -1.30 14.09 15.38
CA ARG A 196 -2.11 13.49 16.45
C ARG A 196 -1.37 13.44 17.79
N LEU A 197 -0.11 13.02 17.79
CA LEU A 197 0.72 12.95 19.01
C LEU A 197 0.96 14.32 19.65
N LYS A 198 0.90 15.40 18.85
CA LYS A 198 0.99 16.79 19.31
C LYS A 198 -0.36 17.40 19.68
N GLY A 199 -1.47 16.67 19.51
CA GLY A 199 -2.82 17.19 19.70
C GLY A 199 -3.26 18.19 18.61
N GLU A 200 -2.63 18.13 17.44
CA GLU A 200 -2.89 19.00 16.29
C GLU A 200 -3.87 18.33 15.31
N ALA A 201 -4.48 19.14 14.43
CA ALA A 201 -5.27 18.63 13.32
C ALA A 201 -4.38 17.96 12.28
N ALA A 202 -4.92 17.02 11.51
CA ALA A 202 -4.20 16.40 10.41
C ALA A 202 -3.73 17.49 9.40
N PRO A 203 -2.45 17.45 8.98
CA PRO A 203 -1.87 18.53 8.20
C PRO A 203 -2.48 18.59 6.79
N ALA A 204 -2.55 19.80 6.23
CA ALA A 204 -2.97 20.06 4.85
C ALA A 204 -4.31 19.38 4.45
N GLY A 205 -5.23 19.18 5.39
CA GLY A 205 -6.55 18.59 5.12
C GLY A 205 -6.56 17.08 4.86
N LEU A 206 -5.48 16.36 5.16
CA LEU A 206 -5.46 14.89 5.09
C LEU A 206 -6.53 14.28 6.00
N ASP A 207 -7.18 13.21 5.53
CA ASP A 207 -8.09 12.42 6.35
C ASP A 207 -7.33 11.27 7.00
N LYS A 208 -7.31 11.24 8.34
CA LYS A 208 -6.57 10.24 9.11
C LYS A 208 -7.04 8.81 8.90
N GLY A 209 -8.34 8.59 8.67
CA GLY A 209 -8.90 7.26 8.45
C GLY A 209 -8.54 6.76 7.06
N VAL A 210 -8.66 7.63 6.05
CA VAL A 210 -8.25 7.33 4.67
C VAL A 210 -6.76 7.01 4.59
N VAL A 211 -5.90 7.83 5.22
CA VAL A 211 -4.45 7.59 5.24
C VAL A 211 -4.12 6.23 5.86
N TYR A 212 -4.71 5.92 7.02
CA TYR A 212 -4.48 4.66 7.73
C TYR A 212 -4.89 3.44 6.90
N GLU A 213 -6.13 3.40 6.38
CA GLU A 213 -6.62 2.25 5.62
C GLU A 213 -5.84 2.05 4.32
N ARG A 214 -5.42 3.13 3.67
CA ARG A 214 -4.59 3.03 2.46
C ARG A 214 -3.19 2.54 2.79
N HIS A 215 -2.58 2.98 3.90
CA HIS A 215 -1.28 2.49 4.34
C HIS A 215 -1.35 0.98 4.61
N TYR A 216 -2.36 0.54 5.36
CA TYR A 216 -2.62 -0.87 5.65
C TYR A 216 -2.74 -1.70 4.38
N ALA A 217 -3.58 -1.24 3.44
CA ALA A 217 -3.80 -1.94 2.17
C ALA A 217 -2.55 -2.01 1.28
N LEU A 218 -1.76 -0.92 1.23
CA LEU A 218 -0.53 -0.84 0.45
C LEU A 218 0.57 -1.72 1.05
N ASN A 219 0.75 -1.75 2.38
CA ASN A 219 1.71 -2.63 3.04
C ASN A 219 1.42 -4.10 2.72
N TRP A 220 0.14 -4.50 2.73
CA TRP A 220 -0.22 -5.85 2.32
C TRP A 220 0.11 -6.14 0.86
N LEU A 221 -0.15 -5.19 -0.05
CA LEU A 221 0.11 -5.33 -1.49
C LEU A 221 1.59 -5.53 -1.81
N ILE A 222 2.46 -4.77 -1.15
CA ILE A 222 3.92 -4.85 -1.31
C ILE A 222 4.55 -5.98 -0.46
N GLY A 223 3.70 -6.82 0.15
CA GLY A 223 4.13 -7.97 0.97
C GLY A 223 5.09 -7.58 2.10
N TYR A 224 4.80 -6.44 2.74
CA TYR A 224 5.56 -5.95 3.89
C TYR A 224 5.66 -7.06 4.95
N MET A 225 6.89 -7.45 5.28
CA MET A 225 7.22 -8.55 6.20
C MET A 225 6.52 -9.89 5.91
N ASP A 226 6.00 -10.09 4.69
CA ASP A 226 5.12 -11.20 4.30
C ASP A 226 3.92 -11.42 5.25
N GLN A 227 3.46 -10.37 5.93
CA GLN A 227 2.36 -10.45 6.88
C GLN A 227 1.02 -10.76 6.22
N ASP A 228 0.24 -11.62 6.86
CA ASP A 228 -1.15 -11.85 6.49
C ASP A 228 -2.00 -10.61 6.75
N TRP A 229 -3.14 -10.51 6.05
CA TRP A 229 -3.98 -9.31 6.09
C TRP A 229 -4.40 -8.90 7.50
N ASP A 230 -4.61 -9.82 8.43
CA ASP A 230 -5.03 -9.50 9.81
C ASP A 230 -3.89 -8.97 10.70
N ASP A 231 -2.64 -9.10 10.25
CA ASP A 231 -1.41 -8.87 11.03
C ASP A 231 -0.59 -7.68 10.53
N ILE A 232 -1.02 -7.04 9.45
CA ILE A 232 -0.32 -5.89 8.86
C ILE A 232 -0.13 -4.78 9.89
N SER A 233 1.11 -4.32 10.02
CA SER A 233 1.41 -3.11 10.80
C SER A 233 1.59 -1.89 9.91
N THR A 234 1.40 -0.72 10.50
CA THR A 234 1.50 0.60 9.87
C THR A 234 2.39 1.51 10.71
N ASP A 235 3.47 0.96 11.27
CA ASP A 235 4.34 1.68 12.19
C ASP A 235 5.08 2.81 11.45
N THR A 236 5.00 4.04 11.97
CA THR A 236 5.61 5.25 11.42
C THR A 236 6.29 6.10 12.47
#